data_AF-A0A2H0WYQ0-F1
#
_entry.id   AF-A0A2H0WYQ0-F1
#
_cell.length_a   1.000
_cell.length_b   1.000
_cell.length_c   1.000
_cell.angle_alpha   90.00
_cell.angle_beta   90.00
_cell.angle_gamma   90.00
#
_symmetry.space_group_name_H-M   'P 1'
#
loop_
_entity.id
_entity.type
_entity.pdbx_description
1 polymer ?
#
loop_
_entity_poly.entity_id
_entity_poly.type
_entity_poly.pdbx_seq_one_letter_code
_entity_poly.pdbx_strand_id
1 'polypeptide(L)' 'SLKSKGTKLEQSTAVGTEIAHLAKAKKITKVVFDRGAYKFHGRVKAVAQAARAGGLEF' A
#
# COMPACT_ATOMS: atom_id res chain seq x y z
N SER A 1 -14.48 6.38 0.47
CA SER A 1 -13.55 6.04 -0.62
C SER A 1 -12.50 7.13 -0.78
N LEU A 2 -11.21 6.78 -0.74
CA LEU A 2 -10.14 7.69 -1.14
C LEU A 2 -10.30 8.02 -2.63
N LYS A 3 -10.90 9.18 -2.94
CA LYS A 3 -10.90 9.74 -4.30
C LYS A 3 -9.69 10.64 -4.44
N SER A 4 -8.52 10.06 -4.67
CA SER A 4 -7.33 10.84 -5.03
C SER A 4 -7.36 11.15 -6.53
N LYS A 5 -7.25 12.42 -6.92
CA LYS A 5 -7.13 12.82 -8.33
C LYS A 5 -5.70 12.49 -8.80
N GLY A 6 -5.56 11.73 -9.89
CA GLY A 6 -4.26 11.31 -10.41
C GLY A 6 -4.33 10.03 -11.24
N THR A 7 -3.20 9.60 -11.77
CA THR A 7 -3.05 8.33 -12.49
C THR A 7 -3.37 7.14 -11.59
N LYS A 8 -3.70 5.99 -12.19
CA LYS A 8 -3.95 4.74 -11.44
C LYS A 8 -2.74 4.33 -10.57
N LEU A 9 -1.54 4.75 -10.93
CA LEU A 9 -0.32 4.49 -10.17
C LEU A 9 -0.28 5.35 -8.90
N GLU A 10 -0.49 6.67 -9.02
CA GLU A 10 -0.54 7.60 -7.89
C GLU A 10 -1.63 7.23 -6.89
N GLN A 11 -2.80 6.81 -7.38
CA GLN A 11 -3.88 6.30 -6.54
C GLN A 11 -3.46 5.04 -5.77
N SER A 12 -2.70 4.14 -6.41
CA SER A 12 -2.21 2.92 -5.78
C SER A 12 -1.18 3.23 -4.68
N THR A 13 -0.29 4.19 -4.92
CA THR A 13 0.64 4.71 -3.91
C THR A 13 -0.11 5.30 -2.71
N ALA A 14 -1.09 6.17 -2.96
CA ALA A 14 -1.88 6.80 -1.89
C ALA A 14 -2.60 5.77 -1.00
N VAL A 15 -3.14 4.70 -1.60
CA VAL A 15 -3.75 3.59 -0.86
C VAL A 15 -2.73 2.88 0.02
N GLY A 16 -1.52 2.58 -0.48
CA GLY A 16 -0.48 1.91 0.31
C GLY A 16 -0.03 2.74 1.51
N THR A 17 0.15 4.06 1.33
CA THR A 17 0.49 4.98 2.41
C THR A 17 -0.61 5.02 3.48
N GLU A 18 -1.87 5.12 3.08
CA GLU A 18 -2.99 5.19 4.03
C GLU A 18 -3.13 3.89 4.83
N ILE A 19 -2.97 2.73 4.19
CA ILE A 19 -2.99 1.43 4.87
C ILE A 19 -1.90 1.37 5.93
N ALA A 20 -0.67 1.81 5.62
CA ALA A 20 0.41 1.81 6.59
C ALA A 20 0.14 2.77 7.75
N HIS A 21 -0.43 3.94 7.49
CA HIS A 21 -0.81 4.88 8.54
C HIS A 21 -1.87 4.28 9.48
N LEU A 22 -2.92 3.67 8.92
CA LEU A 22 -3.99 3.03 9.69
C LEU A 22 -3.47 1.82 10.49
N ALA A 23 -2.60 1.02 9.91
CA ALA A 23 -1.96 -0.11 10.60
C ALA A 23 -1.07 0.38 11.75
N LYS A 24 -0.27 1.42 11.53
CA LYS A 24 0.57 2.04 12.56
C LYS A 24 -0.26 2.61 13.71
N ALA A 25 -1.39 3.27 13.41
CA ALA A 25 -2.33 3.75 14.42
C ALA A 25 -2.91 2.60 15.28
N LYS A 26 -3.06 1.42 14.68
CA LYS A 26 -3.47 0.18 15.35
C LYS A 26 -2.31 -0.63 15.93
N LYS A 27 -1.08 -0.11 15.91
CA LYS A 27 0.15 -0.78 16.37
C LYS A 27 0.44 -2.10 15.66
N ILE A 28 0.01 -2.22 14.40
CA ILE A 28 0.30 -3.37 13.52
C ILE A 28 1.50 -3.00 12.66
N THR A 29 2.58 -3.76 12.78
CA THR A 29 3.83 -3.55 12.02
C THR A 29 4.12 -4.68 11.04
N LYS A 30 3.99 -5.93 11.49
CA LYS A 30 4.28 -7.11 10.67
C LYS A 30 3.02 -7.67 10.02
N VAL A 31 3.01 -7.74 8.70
CA VAL A 31 1.86 -8.22 7.92
C VAL A 31 2.33 -9.13 6.77
N VAL A 32 1.38 -9.71 6.03
CA VAL A 32 1.67 -10.41 4.77
C VAL A 32 1.02 -9.62 3.65
N PHE A 33 1.80 -9.27 2.63
CA PHE A 33 1.27 -8.62 1.44
C PHE A 33 0.90 -9.67 0.38
N ASP A 34 -0.38 -10.04 0.37
CA ASP A 34 -0.93 -10.95 -0.63
C ASP A 34 -1.24 -10.20 -1.93
N ARG A 35 -0.58 -10.62 -3.01
CA ARG A 35 -0.79 -10.09 -4.37
C ARG A 35 -1.72 -10.96 -5.23
N GLY A 36 -2.21 -12.08 -4.70
CA GLY A 36 -3.03 -13.05 -5.41
C GLY A 36 -2.46 -13.46 -6.77
N ALA A 37 -3.32 -13.52 -7.79
CA ALA A 37 -2.94 -13.83 -9.17
C ALA A 37 -2.21 -12.69 -9.91
N TYR A 38 -2.03 -11.51 -9.28
CA TYR A 38 -1.42 -10.37 -9.94
C TYR A 38 0.11 -10.44 -9.89
N LYS A 39 0.74 -10.08 -11.03
CA LYS A 39 2.20 -9.93 -11.09
C LYS A 39 2.63 -8.79 -10.19
N PHE A 40 3.78 -8.96 -9.53
CA PHE A 40 4.40 -7.90 -8.75
C PHE A 40 5.01 -6.83 -9.67
N HIS A 41 4.14 -5.99 -10.23
CA HIS A 41 4.50 -4.93 -11.16
C HIS A 41 3.49 -3.77 -11.09
N GLY A 42 3.85 -2.63 -11.67
CA GLY A 42 2.99 -1.44 -11.79
C GLY A 42 2.31 -1.09 -10.47
N ARG A 43 0.99 -1.18 -10.46
CA ARG A 43 0.13 -0.81 -9.33
C ARG A 43 0.37 -1.62 -8.07
N VAL A 44 0.52 -2.95 -8.19
CA VAL A 44 0.74 -3.84 -7.05
C VAL A 44 2.06 -3.50 -6.36
N LYS A 45 3.10 -3.28 -7.17
CA LYS A 45 4.41 -2.83 -6.69
C LYS A 45 4.31 -1.46 -5.99
N ALA A 46 3.56 -0.52 -6.57
CA ALA A 46 3.37 0.81 -5.97
C ALA A 46 2.70 0.77 -4.60
N VAL A 47 1.64 -0.04 -4.42
CA VAL A 47 1.01 -0.24 -3.10
C VAL A 47 2.02 -0.80 -2.10
N ALA A 48 2.75 -1.85 -2.48
CA ALA A 48 3.72 -2.50 -1.61
C ALA A 48 4.84 -1.55 -1.17
N GLN A 49 5.40 -0.78 -2.10
CA GLN A 49 6.46 0.19 -1.80
C GLN A 49 5.97 1.30 -0.88
N ALA A 50 4.78 1.84 -1.15
CA ALA A 50 4.19 2.89 -0.32
C ALA A 50 3.87 2.39 1.11
N ALA A 51 3.35 1.17 1.22
CA ALA A 51 3.07 0.55 2.51
C ALA A 51 4.35 0.28 3.32
N ARG A 52 5.42 -0.22 2.68
CA ARG A 52 6.73 -0.40 3.33
C ARG A 52 7.35 0.93 3.76
N ALA A 53 7.28 1.96 2.93
CA ALA A 53 7.76 3.30 3.29
C ALA A 53 7.00 3.88 4.50
N GLY A 54 5.73 3.50 4.68
CA GLY A 54 4.94 3.83 5.87
C GLY A 54 5.25 3.02 7.13
N GLY A 55 6.20 2.08 7.07
CA GLY A 55 6.69 1.31 8.21
C GLY A 55 6.03 -0.06 8.41
N LEU A 56 5.28 -0.55 7.42
CA LEU A 56 4.82 -1.95 7.41
C LEU A 56 5.95 -2.89 6.97
N GLU A 57 6.10 -4.00 7.69
CA GLU A 57 7.10 -5.03 7.45
C GLU A 57 6.43 -6.27 6.84
N PHE A 58 6.79 -6.58 5.60
CA PHE A 58 6.32 -7.73 4.81
C PHE A 58 7.16 -7.97 3.55
#